data_AF-A0A1I7GTG7-F1
#
_entry.id   AF-A0A1I7GTG7-F1
#
_cell.length_a   1.000
_cell.length_b   1.000
_cell.length_c   1.000
_cell.angle_alpha   90.00
_cell.angle_beta   90.00
_cell.angle_gamma   90.00
#
_symmetry.space_group_name_H-M   'P 1'
#
loop_
_entity.id
_entity.type
_entity.pdbx_description
1 polymer ?
#
loop_
_entity_poly.entity_id
_entity_poly.type
_entity_poly.pdbx_seq_one_letter_code
_entity_poly.pdbx_strand_id
1 'polypeptide(L)' 'MTPFFDYPPEIRKVIYTTNAIESVNMSLRKLTKNRGSFPSDEALTKLFYLALRNI' A
#
# COMPACT_ATOMS: atom_id res chain seq x y z
N MET A 1 0.71 -20.50 -19.97
CA MET A 1 1.94 -19.75 -19.64
C MET A 1 1.64 -18.86 -18.46
N THR A 2 2.59 -18.71 -17.53
CA THR A 2 2.47 -17.88 -16.33
C THR A 2 2.98 -16.47 -16.66
N PRO A 3 2.11 -15.42 -16.67
CA PRO A 3 2.48 -14.06 -17.11
C PRO A 3 3.67 -13.45 -16.34
N PHE A 4 3.93 -13.96 -15.14
CA PHE A 4 5.07 -13.55 -14.32
C PHE A 4 6.43 -13.76 -15.01
N PHE A 5 6.58 -14.81 -15.82
CA PHE A 5 7.86 -15.13 -16.47
C PHE A 5 8.10 -14.34 -17.76
N ASP A 6 7.08 -13.64 -18.26
CA ASP A 6 7.19 -12.77 -19.43
C ASP A 6 7.90 -11.43 -19.10
N TYR A 7 8.09 -11.12 -17.81
CA TYR A 7 8.79 -9.92 -17.34
C TYR A 7 10.33 -10.10 -17.31
N PRO A 8 11.10 -9.03 -17.62
CA PRO A 8 12.55 -9.01 -17.43
C PRO A 8 12.98 -9.39 -15.99
N PRO A 9 14.18 -9.97 -15.79
CA PRO A 9 14.67 -10.37 -14.47
C PRO A 9 14.59 -9.27 -13.39
N GLU A 10 14.81 -8.02 -13.78
CA GLU A 10 14.77 -6.85 -12.90
C GLU A 10 13.35 -6.61 -12.37
N ILE A 11 12.35 -6.70 -13.25
CA ILE A 11 10.94 -6.53 -12.91
C ILE A 11 10.46 -7.70 -12.05
N ARG A 12 10.86 -8.93 -12.39
CA ARG A 12 10.54 -10.11 -11.57
C ARG A 12 11.10 -9.96 -10.16
N LYS A 13 12.32 -9.46 -10.00
CA LYS A 13 12.93 -9.19 -8.69
C LYS A 13 12.09 -8.20 -7.88
N VAL A 14 11.64 -7.10 -8.50
CA VAL A 14 10.78 -6.11 -7.85
C VAL A 14 9.43 -6.72 -7.43
N ILE A 15 8.80 -7.50 -8.31
CA ILE A 15 7.52 -8.16 -8.00
C ILE A 15 7.68 -9.23 -6.90
N TYR A 16 8.79 -9.98 -6.90
CA TYR A 16 9.07 -10.99 -5.88
C TYR A 16 9.37 -10.38 -4.50
N THR A 17 9.75 -9.11 -4.44
CA THR A 17 9.91 -8.39 -3.17
C THR A 17 8.58 -7.85 -2.68
N THR A 18 8.20 -8.18 -1.45
CA THR A 18 6.98 -7.66 -0.81
C THR A 18 7.18 -6.31 -0.11
N ASN A 19 8.43 -5.85 0.01
CA ASN A 19 8.84 -4.66 0.77
C ASN A 19 8.02 -3.40 0.45
N ALA A 20 7.70 -3.15 -0.82
CA ALA A 20 6.95 -1.95 -1.22
C ALA A 20 5.51 -1.99 -0.70
N ILE A 21 4.81 -3.11 -0.88
CA ILE A 21 3.42 -3.29 -0.44
C ILE A 21 3.35 -3.33 1.09
N GLU A 22 4.28 -4.05 1.73
CA GLU A 22 4.36 -4.12 3.19
C GLU A 22 4.63 -2.75 3.82
N SER A 23 5.54 -1.96 3.23
CA SER A 23 5.85 -0.60 3.70
C SER A 23 4.63 0.33 3.64
N VAL A 24 3.87 0.28 2.53
CA VAL A 24 2.62 1.05 2.39
C VAL A 24 1.60 0.60 3.43
N ASN A 25 1.36 -0.72 3.55
CA ASN A 25 0.42 -1.28 4.52
C ASN A 25 0.80 -0.94 5.98
N MET A 26 2.09 -0.98 6.31
CA MET A 26 2.58 -0.57 7.63
C MET A 26 2.29 0.90 7.90
N SER A 27 2.55 1.77 6.92
CA SER A 27 2.31 3.22 7.03
C SER A 27 0.82 3.52 7.23
N LEU A 28 -0.07 2.87 6.47
CA LEU A 28 -1.52 3.02 6.62
C LEU A 28 -2.01 2.50 7.98
N ARG A 29 -1.52 1.35 8.45
CA ARG A 29 -1.84 0.82 9.79
C ARG A 29 -1.39 1.76 10.91
N LYS A 30 -0.20 2.36 10.78
CA LYS A 30 0.32 3.33 11.75
C LYS A 30 -0.58 4.56 11.85
N LEU A 31 -1.10 5.03 10.71
CA LEU A 31 -1.98 6.18 10.62
C LEU A 31 -3.35 5.94 11.28
N THR A 32 -3.88 4.73 11.16
CA THR A 32 -5.19 4.37 11.72
C THR A 32 -5.10 3.87 13.16
N LYS A 33 -3.93 3.44 13.65
CA LYS A 33 -3.73 2.83 14.98
C LYS A 33 -4.31 3.63 16.15
N ASN A 34 -4.26 4.96 16.07
CA ASN A 34 -4.72 5.84 17.15
C ASN A 34 -6.10 6.47 16.88
N ARG A 35 -6.79 6.07 15.80
CA ARG A 35 -8.13 6.54 15.48
C ARG A 35 -9.15 5.46 15.85
N GLY A 36 -10.17 5.84 16.62
CA GLY A 36 -11.25 4.95 17.06
C GLY A 36 -12.17 4.56 15.89
N SER A 37 -13.30 5.27 15.73
CA SER A 37 -14.14 5.11 14.54
C SER A 37 -13.98 6.28 13.58
N PHE A 38 -14.28 6.02 12.31
CA PHE A 38 -14.43 7.06 11.30
C PHE A 38 -15.92 7.39 11.15
N PRO A 39 -16.27 8.66 10.89
CA PRO A 39 -17.66 9.09 10.74
C PRO A 39 -18.30 8.59 9.43
N SER A 40 -17.50 8.24 8.42
CA SER A 40 -17.93 7.57 7.19
C SER A 40 -16.75 6.92 6.48
N ASP A 41 -17.03 6.06 5.50
CA ASP A 41 -16.00 5.47 4.65
C ASP A 41 -15.24 6.54 3.84
N GLU A 42 -15.92 7.61 3.38
CA GLU A 42 -15.22 8.68 2.66
C GLU A 42 -14.19 9.42 3.53
N ALA A 43 -14.44 9.53 4.85
CA ALA A 43 -13.48 10.14 5.76
C ALA A 43 -12.21 9.30 5.88
N LEU A 44 -12.34 7.96 5.89
CA LEU A 44 -11.20 7.04 5.86
C LEU A 44 -10.45 7.11 4.53
N THR A 45 -11.18 7.11 3.40
CA THR A 45 -10.56 7.20 2.07
C THR A 45 -9.82 8.52 1.87
N LYS A 46 -10.38 9.66 2.33
CA LYS A 46 -9.67 10.95 2.29
C LYS A 46 -8.40 10.94 3.13
N LEU A 47 -8.43 10.31 4.31
CA LEU A 47 -7.25 10.17 5.15
C LEU A 47 -6.16 9.36 4.44
N PHE A 48 -6.50 8.24 3.81
CA PHE A 48 -5.56 7.44 3.02
C PHE A 48 -5.01 8.19 1.82
N TYR A 49 -5.86 8.91 1.09
CA TYR A 49 -5.42 9.76 -0.01
C TYR A 49 -4.38 10.79 0.43
N LEU A 50 -4.64 11.50 1.53
CA LEU A 50 -3.72 12.49 2.07
C LEU A 50 -2.41 11.85 2.55
N ALA A 51 -2.47 10.67 3.14
CA ALA A 51 -1.27 9.96 3.59
C ALA A 51 -0.40 9.50 2.43
N LEU A 52 -1.00 8.92 1.40
CA LEU A 52 -0.30 8.46 0.19
C LEU A 52 0.28 9.63 -0.62
N ARG A 53 -0.33 10.82 -0.58
CA ARG A 53 0.19 12.01 -1.25
C ARG A 53 1.44 12.61 -0.59
N ASN A 54 1.74 12.21 0.65
CA ASN A 54 2.93 12.66 1.38
C ASN A 54 4.06 11.62 1.38
N ILE A 55 3.93 10.54 0.60
CA ILE A 55 4.98 9.53 0.33
C ILE A 55 5.62 9.89 -1.01
#